data_AF-A0A963VS37-F1
#
_entry.id   AF-A0A963VS37-F1
#
_cell.length_a   1.000
_cell.length_b   1.000
_cell.length_c   1.000
_cell.angle_alpha   90.00
_cell.angle_beta   90.00
_cell.angle_gamma   90.00
#
_symmetry.space_group_name_H-M   'P 1'
#
loop_
_entity.id
_entity.type
_entity.pdbx_description
1 polymer ?
#
loop_
_entity_poly.entity_id
_entity_poly.type
_entity_poly.pdbx_seq_one_letter_code
_entity_poly.pdbx_strand_id
1 'polypeptide(L)'
;MRGTWALGAADFGIGTILLIALVATVGALAIHWLRGGNSRQAVARHEGPIRRKAAPPVVPASPHDPSLPDWSKPEPVMFDEAHLAQMMRDYAARADFPERVLPKADLPDGGDGNFVFRDKFGYVYATWEGGRQTDEQTSAVADQLLYWVFRDRAWMHSYIETMGADLPEPDRMRKVEGEQERLLGMIDPKWAAQLRHDRKFADRGGAGQD
;
A
#
# COMPACT_ATOMS: atom_id res chain seq x y z
N MET A 1 4.31 59.29 -33.37
CA MET A 1 4.33 57.85 -33.70
C MET A 1 5.50 57.18 -32.99
N ARG A 2 5.21 56.35 -31.97
CA ARG A 2 5.89 55.10 -31.60
C ARG A 2 5.29 54.64 -30.28
N GLY A 3 4.49 53.58 -30.38
CA GLY A 3 3.69 53.04 -29.30
C GLY A 3 4.50 52.13 -28.37
N THR A 4 4.07 52.16 -27.12
CA THR A 4 4.36 51.26 -26.00
C THR A 4 3.84 49.85 -26.26
N TRP A 5 4.67 48.82 -26.03
CA TRP A 5 4.22 47.47 -25.66
C TRP A 5 5.27 46.80 -24.78
N ALA A 6 5.00 46.76 -23.48
CA ALA A 6 5.64 45.86 -22.52
C ALA A 6 4.65 45.62 -21.38
N LEU A 7 3.97 44.48 -21.40
CA LEU A 7 3.31 43.91 -20.24
C LEU A 7 3.64 42.41 -20.26
N GLY A 8 4.66 42.09 -19.47
CA GLY A 8 5.21 40.76 -19.30
C GLY A 8 4.30 39.90 -18.42
N ALA A 9 4.22 38.64 -18.81
CA ALA A 9 3.59 37.56 -18.07
C ALA A 9 4.29 37.34 -16.71
N ALA A 10 3.54 37.44 -15.62
CA ALA A 10 4.00 37.01 -14.31
C ALA A 10 2.78 36.65 -13.44
N ASP A 11 2.07 35.55 -13.75
CA ASP A 11 0.97 35.08 -12.90
C ASP A 11 0.67 33.57 -13.00
N PHE A 12 1.69 32.72 -13.24
CA PHE A 12 1.51 31.26 -13.33
C PHE A 12 2.21 30.44 -12.22
N GLY A 13 2.70 31.08 -11.15
CA GLY A 13 3.53 30.38 -10.14
C GLY A 13 2.80 29.88 -8.90
N ILE A 14 1.73 30.56 -8.45
CA ILE A 14 1.20 30.36 -7.09
C ILE A 14 0.10 29.29 -7.05
N GLY A 15 -0.74 29.21 -8.09
CA GLY A 15 -1.85 28.25 -8.14
C GLY A 15 -1.41 26.79 -8.14
N THR A 16 -0.32 26.47 -8.85
CA THR A 16 0.16 25.09 -9.00
C THR A 16 0.82 24.56 -7.72
N ILE A 17 1.50 25.43 -6.95
CA ILE A 17 2.13 25.02 -5.69
C ILE A 17 1.07 24.71 -4.62
N LEU A 18 -0.02 25.48 -4.57
CA LEU A 18 -1.11 25.24 -3.63
C LEU A 18 -1.90 23.96 -3.94
N LEU A 19 -2.06 23.60 -5.22
CA LEU A 19 -2.73 22.36 -5.61
C LEU A 19 -1.95 21.11 -5.18
N ILE A 20 -0.61 21.13 -5.33
CA ILE A 20 0.25 20.00 -4.94
C ILE A 20 0.24 19.80 -3.42
N ALA A 21 0.30 20.90 -2.64
CA ALA A 21 0.23 20.82 -1.19
C ALA A 21 -1.14 20.27 -0.69
N LEU A 22 -2.23 20.63 -1.37
CA LEU A 22 -3.58 20.15 -1.01
C LEU A 22 -3.71 18.63 -1.24
N VAL A 23 -3.20 18.10 -2.36
CA VAL A 23 -3.25 16.66 -2.68
C VAL A 23 -2.44 15.84 -1.67
N ALA A 24 -1.27 16.32 -1.25
CA ALA A 24 -0.47 15.63 -0.23
C ALA A 24 -1.17 15.56 1.13
N THR A 25 -1.88 16.63 1.52
CA THR A 25 -2.54 16.71 2.83
C THR A 25 -3.80 15.83 2.92
N VAL A 26 -4.58 15.75 1.84
CA VAL A 26 -5.78 14.90 1.79
C VAL A 26 -5.42 13.41 1.78
N GLY A 27 -4.34 13.02 1.10
CA GLY A 27 -3.83 11.64 1.10
C GLY A 27 -3.42 11.16 2.49
N ALA A 28 -2.66 11.96 3.24
CA ALA A 28 -2.22 11.61 4.59
C ALA A 28 -3.39 11.50 5.59
N LEU A 29 -4.43 12.33 5.44
CA LEU A 29 -5.59 12.32 6.34
C LEU A 29 -6.50 11.09 6.13
N ALA A 30 -6.68 10.66 4.87
CA ALA A 30 -7.45 9.45 4.54
C ALA A 30 -6.77 8.17 5.09
N ILE A 31 -5.44 8.12 5.03
CA ILE A 31 -4.65 7.02 5.60
C ILE A 31 -4.74 6.99 7.13
N HIS A 32 -4.77 8.16 7.79
CA HIS A 32 -4.90 8.25 9.25
C HIS A 32 -6.27 7.76 9.75
N TRP A 33 -7.37 8.07 9.04
CA TRP A 33 -8.72 7.66 9.43
C TRP A 33 -8.99 6.16 9.29
N LEU A 34 -8.35 5.48 8.32
CA LEU A 34 -8.43 4.02 8.19
C LEU A 34 -7.63 3.27 9.27
N ARG A 35 -6.81 3.96 10.07
CA ARG A 35 -5.82 3.36 10.98
C ARG A 35 -6.04 3.62 12.47
N GLY A 36 -6.97 4.52 12.83
CA GLY A 36 -7.14 5.06 14.19
C GLY A 36 -7.84 4.17 15.23
N GLY A 37 -8.05 2.87 14.98
CA GLY A 37 -8.88 2.02 15.84
C GLY A 37 -8.20 1.36 17.05
N ASN A 38 -6.87 1.40 17.18
CA ASN A 38 -6.18 0.62 18.22
C ASN A 38 -5.04 1.36 18.89
N SER A 39 -5.31 1.98 20.04
CA SER A 39 -4.25 2.37 20.98
C SER A 39 -4.73 2.40 22.42
N ARG A 40 -4.11 1.50 23.20
CA ARG A 40 -3.81 1.60 24.63
C ARG A 40 -4.94 1.26 25.61
N GLN A 41 -5.16 -0.04 25.79
CA GLN A 41 -5.51 -0.55 27.12
C GLN A 41 -4.23 -0.85 27.91
N ALA A 42 -4.01 -0.09 28.98
CA ALA A 42 -3.00 -0.35 29.98
C ALA A 42 -3.40 -1.59 30.79
N VAL A 43 -2.70 -2.71 30.58
CA VAL A 43 -2.98 -3.96 31.29
C VAL A 43 -2.28 -3.92 32.65
N ALA A 44 -3.07 -3.79 33.71
CA ALA A 44 -2.63 -4.02 35.08
C ALA A 44 -2.17 -5.48 35.22
N ARG A 45 -0.93 -5.69 35.70
CA ARG A 45 -0.34 -7.02 35.89
C ARG A 45 -1.05 -7.74 37.04
N HIS A 46 -1.82 -8.78 36.69
CA HIS A 46 -2.42 -9.70 37.66
C HIS A 46 -1.49 -10.91 37.81
N GLU A 47 -0.73 -10.97 38.90
CA GLU A 47 0.15 -12.09 39.25
C GLU A 47 -0.66 -13.22 39.90
N GLY A 48 -1.31 -14.03 39.06
CA GLY A 48 -1.98 -15.27 39.48
C GLY A 48 -1.16 -16.51 39.10
N PRO A 49 -1.39 -17.68 39.74
CA PRO A 49 -0.71 -18.93 39.41
C PRO A 49 -0.98 -19.32 37.96
N ILE A 50 0.11 -19.58 37.20
CA ILE A 50 0.07 -19.98 35.79
C ILE A 50 -0.63 -21.34 35.68
N ARG A 51 -1.96 -21.33 35.50
CA ARG A 51 -2.73 -22.52 35.15
C ARG A 51 -2.25 -22.95 33.76
N ARG A 52 -1.52 -24.06 33.66
CA ARG A 52 -1.11 -24.65 32.37
C ARG A 52 -2.38 -24.95 31.58
N LYS A 53 -2.77 -24.04 30.69
CA LYS A 53 -3.82 -24.28 29.70
C LYS A 53 -3.36 -25.49 28.89
N ALA A 54 -4.24 -26.50 28.76
CA ALA A 54 -4.02 -27.60 27.85
C ALA A 54 -3.64 -27.04 26.47
N ALA A 55 -2.68 -27.66 25.79
CA ALA A 55 -2.31 -27.26 24.45
C ALA A 55 -3.58 -27.23 23.59
N PRO A 56 -3.84 -26.13 22.84
CA PRO A 56 -4.99 -26.07 21.98
C PRO A 56 -4.94 -27.26 21.00
N PRO A 57 -6.09 -27.85 20.64
CA PRO A 57 -6.13 -28.93 19.66
C PRO A 57 -5.46 -28.44 18.36
N VAL A 58 -4.59 -29.29 17.79
CA VAL A 58 -3.96 -29.02 16.50
C VAL A 58 -5.07 -29.04 15.44
N VAL A 59 -5.53 -27.86 15.04
CA VAL A 59 -6.48 -27.73 13.94
C VAL A 59 -5.70 -28.03 12.66
N PRO A 60 -6.11 -29.03 11.85
CA PRO A 60 -5.44 -29.30 10.57
C PRO A 60 -5.51 -28.04 9.72
N ALA A 61 -4.38 -27.69 9.08
CA ALA A 61 -4.31 -26.55 8.20
C ALA A 61 -5.40 -26.65 7.12
N SER A 62 -6.17 -25.58 6.93
CA SER A 62 -7.15 -25.54 5.86
C SER A 62 -6.46 -25.80 4.51
N PRO A 63 -7.07 -26.58 3.60
CA PRO A 63 -6.50 -26.80 2.27
C PRO A 63 -6.20 -25.47 1.59
N HIS A 64 -5.00 -25.34 1.01
CA HIS A 64 -4.61 -24.16 0.25
C HIS A 64 -5.48 -24.05 -1.01
N ASP A 65 -6.10 -22.88 -1.21
CA ASP A 65 -6.85 -22.58 -2.42
C ASP A 65 -5.88 -22.38 -3.59
N PRO A 66 -5.89 -23.23 -4.63
CA PRO A 66 -4.93 -23.15 -5.74
C PRO A 66 -5.06 -21.86 -6.57
N SER A 67 -6.17 -21.13 -6.43
CA SER A 67 -6.39 -19.84 -7.09
C SER A 67 -5.65 -18.68 -6.41
N LEU A 68 -5.12 -18.88 -5.21
CA LEU A 68 -4.36 -17.89 -4.46
C LEU A 68 -2.83 -18.11 -4.62
N PRO A 69 -2.02 -17.09 -4.32
CA PRO A 69 -0.58 -17.25 -4.18
C PRO A 69 -0.23 -18.13 -2.96
N ASP A 70 0.77 -19.01 -3.10
CA ASP A 70 1.29 -19.79 -1.97
C ASP A 70 2.43 -19.04 -1.29
N TRP A 71 2.08 -18.11 -0.40
CA TRP A 71 3.05 -17.35 0.41
C TRP A 71 3.41 -18.05 1.73
N SER A 72 3.01 -19.32 1.90
CA SER A 72 3.31 -20.07 3.14
C SER A 72 4.75 -20.57 3.21
N LYS A 73 5.47 -20.53 2.09
CA LYS A 73 6.83 -21.06 1.96
C LYS A 73 7.80 -19.89 1.76
N PRO A 74 8.74 -19.67 2.70
CA PRO A 74 9.75 -18.65 2.53
C PRO A 74 10.64 -18.97 1.31
N GLU A 75 11.18 -17.94 0.68
CA GLU A 75 12.11 -18.13 -0.43
C GLU A 75 13.42 -18.77 0.05
N PRO A 76 13.99 -19.72 -0.72
CA PRO A 76 15.23 -20.38 -0.33
C PRO A 76 16.44 -19.43 -0.38
N VAL A 77 16.37 -18.40 -1.22
CA VAL A 77 17.41 -17.38 -1.41
C VAL A 77 16.71 -16.03 -1.47
N MET A 78 17.13 -15.10 -0.60
CA MET A 78 16.60 -13.75 -0.61
C MET A 78 17.25 -12.90 -1.71
N PHE A 79 16.42 -12.19 -2.47
CA PHE A 79 16.82 -11.19 -3.44
C PHE A 79 17.44 -9.97 -2.75
N ASP A 80 18.40 -9.33 -3.42
CA ASP A 80 18.93 -8.04 -3.01
C ASP A 80 18.05 -6.89 -3.54
N GLU A 81 18.35 -5.67 -3.10
CA GLU A 81 17.60 -4.46 -3.45
C GLU A 81 17.62 -4.19 -4.96
N ALA A 82 18.73 -4.46 -5.65
CA ALA A 82 18.83 -4.29 -7.09
C ALA A 82 17.90 -5.24 -7.85
N HIS A 83 17.81 -6.49 -7.39
CA HIS A 83 16.91 -7.48 -7.95
C HIS A 83 15.44 -7.15 -7.66
N LEU A 84 15.11 -6.71 -6.44
CA LEU A 84 13.76 -6.22 -6.10
C LEU A 84 13.37 -5.01 -6.96
N ALA A 85 14.29 -4.08 -7.20
CA ALA A 85 14.06 -2.94 -8.09
C ALA A 85 13.73 -3.39 -9.52
N GLN A 86 14.43 -4.41 -10.04
CA GLN A 86 14.16 -4.96 -11.36
C GLN A 86 12.80 -5.65 -11.41
N MET A 87 12.46 -6.48 -10.43
CA MET A 87 11.15 -7.12 -10.34
C MET A 87 10.02 -6.08 -10.31
N MET A 88 10.17 -5.00 -9.52
CA MET A 88 9.21 -3.91 -9.50
C MET A 88 9.05 -3.26 -10.88
N ARG A 89 10.14 -2.96 -11.59
CA ARG A 89 10.03 -2.42 -12.96
C ARG A 89 9.33 -3.37 -13.92
N ASP A 90 9.64 -4.66 -13.86
CA ASP A 90 9.05 -5.66 -14.74
C ASP A 90 7.54 -5.81 -14.50
N TYR A 91 7.10 -5.81 -13.24
CA TYR A 91 5.68 -5.83 -12.89
C TYR A 91 4.98 -4.51 -13.24
N ALA A 92 5.64 -3.38 -13.03
CA ALA A 92 5.11 -2.07 -13.41
C ALA A 92 4.82 -2.00 -14.91
N ALA A 93 5.73 -2.51 -15.74
CA ALA A 93 5.58 -2.54 -17.18
C ALA A 93 4.37 -3.38 -17.64
N ARG A 94 3.99 -4.45 -16.92
CA ARG A 94 2.81 -5.28 -17.26
C ARG A 94 1.50 -4.53 -17.11
N ALA A 95 1.42 -3.60 -16.18
CA ALA A 95 0.22 -2.80 -15.89
C ALA A 95 0.37 -1.32 -16.29
N ASP A 96 1.38 -1.00 -17.10
CA ASP A 96 1.68 0.36 -17.58
C ASP A 96 1.86 1.41 -16.47
N PHE A 97 2.38 1.00 -15.31
CA PHE A 97 2.71 1.94 -14.24
C PHE A 97 3.97 2.73 -14.58
N PRO A 98 3.95 4.07 -14.46
CA PRO A 98 5.15 4.87 -14.70
C PRO A 98 6.16 4.63 -13.58
N GLU A 99 7.44 4.45 -13.93
CA GLU A 99 8.51 4.10 -12.96
C GLU A 99 8.59 5.08 -11.77
N ARG A 100 8.28 6.37 -11.98
CA ARG A 100 8.28 7.39 -10.93
C ARG A 100 7.32 7.12 -9.76
N VAL A 101 6.33 6.23 -9.92
CA VAL A 101 5.41 5.87 -8.82
C VAL A 101 5.92 4.68 -7.99
N LEU A 102 6.99 4.02 -8.41
CA LEU A 102 7.52 2.87 -7.68
C LEU A 102 8.21 3.31 -6.38
N PRO A 103 8.14 2.49 -5.31
CA PRO A 103 8.98 2.68 -4.13
C PRO A 103 10.46 2.67 -4.49
N LYS A 104 11.29 3.33 -3.68
CA LYS A 104 12.74 3.22 -3.77
C LYS A 104 13.18 1.86 -3.22
N ALA A 105 13.99 1.13 -3.97
CA ALA A 105 14.59 -0.11 -3.51
C ALA A 105 15.91 0.17 -2.77
N ASP A 106 15.81 0.77 -1.58
CA ASP A 106 16.96 1.15 -0.75
C ASP A 106 16.50 1.37 0.70
N LEU A 107 17.46 1.49 1.61
CA LEU A 107 17.21 1.94 2.97
C LEU A 107 16.75 3.41 2.99
N PRO A 108 15.89 3.79 3.94
CA PRO A 108 15.51 5.18 4.14
C PRO A 108 16.72 6.00 4.63
N ASP A 109 17.10 7.01 3.86
CA ASP A 109 18.23 7.92 4.13
C ASP A 109 17.78 9.25 4.76
N GLY A 110 16.66 9.22 5.48
CA GLY A 110 15.98 10.41 6.02
C GLY A 110 15.04 11.08 5.01
N GLY A 111 14.92 10.55 3.80
CA GLY A 111 13.91 10.99 2.82
C GLY A 111 12.50 10.48 3.12
N ASP A 112 11.50 11.22 2.65
CA ASP A 112 10.11 10.82 2.67
C ASP A 112 9.77 9.92 1.48
N GLY A 113 8.74 9.10 1.65
CA GLY A 113 8.17 8.25 0.60
C GLY A 113 8.05 6.80 1.01
N ASN A 114 8.06 5.92 0.02
CA ASN A 114 7.95 4.49 0.26
C ASN A 114 9.24 3.79 -0.16
N PHE A 115 9.64 2.84 0.65
CA PHE A 115 10.90 2.13 0.54
C PHE A 115 10.65 0.62 0.56
N VAL A 116 11.44 -0.10 -0.23
CA VAL A 116 11.51 -1.56 -0.25
C VAL A 116 12.97 -1.93 -0.01
N PHE A 117 13.24 -2.70 1.04
CA PHE A 117 14.60 -3.12 1.36
C PHE A 117 14.59 -4.47 2.07
N ARG A 118 15.77 -5.08 2.20
CA ARG A 118 15.93 -6.33 2.95
C ARG A 118 16.46 -6.05 4.35
N ASP A 119 15.91 -6.75 5.34
CA ASP A 119 16.44 -6.79 6.69
C ASP A 119 16.88 -8.22 7.07
N LYS A 120 17.16 -8.47 8.35
CA LYS A 120 17.59 -9.79 8.83
C LYS A 120 16.47 -10.84 8.91
N PHE A 121 15.20 -10.43 8.77
CA PHE A 121 14.02 -11.28 8.89
C PHE A 121 13.27 -11.47 7.56
N GLY A 122 13.52 -10.62 6.57
CA GLY A 122 12.95 -10.76 5.24
C GLY A 122 13.00 -9.45 4.46
N TYR A 123 11.98 -9.25 3.65
CA TYR A 123 11.73 -8.03 2.91
C TYR A 123 10.81 -7.11 3.69
N VAL A 124 11.09 -5.81 3.58
CA VAL A 124 10.35 -4.76 4.27
C VAL A 124 9.83 -3.77 3.23
N TYR A 125 8.55 -3.43 3.33
CA TYR A 125 7.90 -2.35 2.61
C TYR A 125 7.42 -1.34 3.64
N ALA A 126 8.02 -0.15 3.63
CA ALA A 126 7.79 0.85 4.67
C ALA A 126 7.51 2.22 4.08
N THR A 127 6.68 2.99 4.78
CA THR A 127 6.37 4.39 4.46
C THR A 127 7.03 5.29 5.50
N TRP A 128 7.70 6.34 5.02
CA TRP A 128 8.41 7.33 5.82
C TRP A 128 7.87 8.73 5.53
N GLU A 129 7.56 9.48 6.59
CA GLU A 129 7.05 10.85 6.53
C GLU A 129 7.69 11.69 7.65
N GLY A 130 8.31 12.81 7.29
CA GLY A 130 8.99 13.69 8.24
C GLY A 130 10.09 12.99 9.03
N GLY A 131 10.81 12.05 8.40
CA GLY A 131 11.85 11.23 9.04
C GLY A 131 11.32 10.21 10.05
N ARG A 132 10.01 9.90 10.03
CA ARG A 132 9.39 8.89 10.89
C ARG A 132 8.72 7.81 10.05
N GLN A 133 8.94 6.56 10.42
CA GLN A 133 8.21 5.44 9.84
C GLN A 133 6.74 5.47 10.29
N THR A 134 5.81 5.49 9.33
CA THR A 134 4.36 5.53 9.57
C THR A 134 3.68 4.19 9.28
N ASP A 135 4.29 3.38 8.41
CA ASP A 135 3.83 2.05 8.03
C ASP A 135 5.00 1.09 7.82
N GLU A 136 4.76 -0.19 8.08
CA GLU A 136 5.67 -1.30 7.79
C GLU A 136 4.87 -2.58 7.51
N GLN A 137 5.21 -3.23 6.42
CA GLN A 137 4.81 -4.60 6.12
C GLN A 137 6.07 -5.43 5.85
N THR A 138 6.16 -6.60 6.49
CA THR A 138 7.31 -7.50 6.39
C THR A 138 6.88 -8.84 5.82
N SER A 139 7.68 -9.42 4.91
CA SER A 139 7.46 -10.78 4.41
C SER A 139 8.77 -11.51 4.14
N ALA A 140 8.77 -12.83 4.30
CA ALA A 140 9.86 -13.70 3.85
C ALA A 140 9.72 -14.14 2.37
N VAL A 141 8.70 -13.64 1.66
CA VAL A 141 8.39 -13.97 0.27
C VAL A 141 8.29 -12.69 -0.55
N ALA A 142 9.11 -12.54 -1.58
CA ALA A 142 9.16 -11.30 -2.36
C ALA A 142 7.85 -11.06 -3.11
N ASP A 143 7.22 -12.12 -3.62
CA ASP A 143 5.92 -12.02 -4.31
C ASP A 143 4.83 -11.39 -3.43
N GLN A 144 4.79 -11.74 -2.13
CA GLN A 144 3.85 -11.15 -1.19
C GLN A 144 4.14 -9.66 -0.93
N LEU A 145 5.41 -9.32 -0.76
CA LEU A 145 5.83 -7.93 -0.60
C LEU A 145 5.44 -7.08 -1.82
N LEU A 146 5.73 -7.59 -3.02
CA LEU A 146 5.43 -6.92 -4.28
C LEU A 146 3.93 -6.82 -4.52
N TYR A 147 3.15 -7.82 -4.11
CA TYR A 147 1.69 -7.70 -4.06
C TYR A 147 1.24 -6.50 -3.24
N TRP A 148 1.78 -6.28 -2.03
CA TRP A 148 1.41 -5.12 -1.21
C TRP A 148 1.79 -3.80 -1.86
N VAL A 149 3.01 -3.72 -2.42
CA VAL A 149 3.47 -2.54 -3.18
C VAL A 149 2.47 -2.21 -4.29
N PHE A 150 2.17 -3.18 -5.16
CA PHE A 150 1.31 -2.93 -6.31
C PHE A 150 -0.16 -2.78 -5.95
N ARG A 151 -0.63 -3.38 -4.84
CA ARG A 151 -1.98 -3.13 -4.31
C ARG A 151 -2.17 -1.65 -3.99
N ASP A 152 -1.19 -1.04 -3.33
CA ASP A 152 -1.23 0.37 -2.95
C ASP A 152 -1.06 1.27 -4.17
N ARG A 153 -0.14 0.94 -5.09
CA ARG A 153 0.04 1.71 -6.35
C ARG A 153 -1.18 1.66 -7.25
N ALA A 154 -1.79 0.49 -7.41
CA ALA A 154 -3.00 0.33 -8.18
C ALA A 154 -4.15 1.15 -7.57
N TRP A 155 -4.30 1.15 -6.23
CA TRP A 155 -5.33 1.98 -5.59
C TRP A 155 -5.10 3.47 -5.83
N MET A 156 -3.87 3.97 -5.57
CA MET A 156 -3.54 5.38 -5.75
C MET A 156 -3.72 5.83 -7.20
N HIS A 157 -3.28 5.02 -8.16
CA HIS A 157 -3.42 5.30 -9.58
C HIS A 157 -4.90 5.42 -9.97
N SER A 158 -5.70 4.40 -9.64
CA SER A 158 -7.14 4.39 -9.88
C SER A 158 -7.86 5.56 -9.22
N TYR A 159 -7.46 5.94 -8.00
CA TYR A 159 -8.03 7.08 -7.29
C TYR A 159 -7.76 8.40 -8.04
N ILE A 160 -6.51 8.65 -8.43
CA ILE A 160 -6.13 9.86 -9.17
C ILE A 160 -6.87 9.94 -10.51
N GLU A 161 -7.00 8.83 -11.24
CA GLU A 161 -7.72 8.81 -12.53
C GLU A 161 -9.21 9.13 -12.39
N THR A 162 -9.80 8.85 -11.23
CA THR A 162 -11.24 9.07 -10.99
C THR A 162 -11.55 10.37 -10.26
N MET A 163 -10.57 11.06 -9.69
CA MET A 163 -10.75 12.33 -8.97
C MET A 163 -11.41 13.43 -9.81
N GLY A 164 -11.19 13.45 -11.13
CA GLY A 164 -11.79 14.43 -12.04
C GLY A 164 -13.19 14.06 -12.55
N ALA A 165 -13.72 12.90 -12.20
CA ALA A 165 -15.03 12.46 -12.63
C ALA A 165 -16.12 13.06 -11.73
N ASP A 166 -17.18 13.62 -12.32
CA ASP A 166 -18.38 14.09 -11.61
C ASP A 166 -19.25 12.89 -11.17
N LEU A 167 -18.68 12.07 -10.29
CA LEU A 167 -19.29 10.88 -9.74
C LEU A 167 -19.52 11.06 -8.23
N PRO A 168 -20.67 10.61 -7.70
CA PRO A 168 -20.86 10.44 -6.27
C PRO A 168 -19.74 9.58 -5.66
N GLU A 169 -19.34 9.89 -4.42
CA GLU A 169 -18.23 9.20 -3.75
C GLU A 169 -18.36 7.66 -3.76
N PRO A 170 -19.53 7.05 -3.47
CA PRO A 170 -19.67 5.59 -3.51
C PRO A 170 -19.44 5.01 -4.92
N ASP A 171 -19.82 5.74 -5.96
CA ASP A 171 -19.67 5.30 -7.35
C ASP A 171 -18.21 5.42 -7.79
N ARG A 172 -17.54 6.49 -7.36
CA ARG A 172 -16.10 6.67 -7.55
C ARG A 172 -15.32 5.54 -6.89
N MET A 173 -15.62 5.24 -5.62
CA MET A 173 -14.93 4.16 -4.89
C MET A 173 -15.12 2.80 -5.54
N ARG A 174 -16.33 2.46 -6.00
CA ARG A 174 -16.56 1.23 -6.77
C ARG A 174 -15.73 1.17 -8.05
N LYS A 175 -15.58 2.31 -8.75
CA LYS A 175 -14.73 2.41 -9.94
C LYS A 175 -13.25 2.23 -9.58
N VAL A 176 -12.78 2.87 -8.51
CA VAL A 176 -11.40 2.72 -8.00
C VAL A 176 -11.10 1.26 -7.67
N GLU A 177 -12.01 0.59 -6.97
CA GLU A 177 -11.85 -0.79 -6.55
C GLU A 177 -11.81 -1.79 -7.71
N GLY A 178 -12.66 -1.58 -8.72
CA GLY A 178 -12.68 -2.39 -9.94
C GLY A 178 -11.41 -2.19 -10.77
N GLU A 179 -10.93 -0.94 -10.87
CA GLU A 179 -9.71 -0.63 -11.60
C GLU A 179 -8.45 -1.15 -10.88
N GLN A 180 -8.42 -1.04 -9.54
CA GLN A 180 -7.37 -1.65 -8.72
C GLN A 180 -7.28 -3.17 -8.97
N GLU A 181 -8.41 -3.87 -8.96
CA GLU A 181 -8.45 -5.32 -9.23
C GLU A 181 -7.99 -5.64 -10.66
N ARG A 182 -8.42 -4.85 -11.65
CA ARG A 182 -8.01 -4.99 -13.05
C ARG A 182 -6.50 -4.87 -13.21
N LEU A 183 -5.90 -3.83 -12.64
CA LEU A 183 -4.45 -3.57 -12.71
C LEU A 183 -3.65 -4.69 -12.06
N LEU A 184 -4.06 -5.15 -10.87
CA LEU A 184 -3.41 -6.31 -10.24
C LEU A 184 -3.53 -7.58 -11.10
N GLY A 185 -4.70 -7.81 -11.72
CA GLY A 185 -4.92 -8.95 -12.61
C GLY A 185 -4.08 -8.92 -13.88
N MET A 186 -3.68 -7.74 -14.36
CA MET A 186 -2.70 -7.61 -15.46
C MET A 186 -1.28 -8.02 -15.04
N ILE A 187 -0.92 -7.80 -13.78
CA ILE A 187 0.38 -8.19 -13.23
C ILE A 187 0.41 -9.70 -12.99
N ASP A 188 -0.57 -10.20 -12.21
CA ASP A 188 -0.79 -11.60 -11.89
C ASP A 188 -2.28 -11.86 -11.55
N PRO A 189 -2.98 -12.78 -12.25
CA PRO A 189 -4.36 -13.14 -11.94
C PRO A 189 -4.60 -13.60 -10.49
N LYS A 190 -3.61 -14.21 -9.85
CA LYS A 190 -3.68 -14.63 -8.44
C LYS A 190 -3.68 -13.46 -7.49
N TRP A 191 -3.04 -12.34 -7.85
CA TRP A 191 -3.08 -11.12 -7.03
C TRP A 191 -4.46 -10.48 -7.04
N ALA A 192 -5.16 -10.47 -8.18
CA ALA A 192 -6.57 -10.07 -8.22
C ALA A 192 -7.46 -11.00 -7.38
N ALA A 193 -7.20 -12.32 -7.41
CA ALA A 193 -7.89 -13.28 -6.55
C ALA A 193 -7.63 -13.02 -5.06
N GLN A 194 -6.39 -12.74 -4.69
CA GLN A 194 -6.03 -12.38 -3.32
C GLN A 194 -6.71 -11.09 -2.87
N LEU A 195 -6.78 -10.05 -3.71
CA LEU A 195 -7.48 -8.81 -3.36
C LEU A 195 -8.96 -9.04 -3.06
N ARG A 196 -9.66 -9.85 -3.88
CA ARG A 196 -11.06 -10.24 -3.62
C ARG A 196 -11.20 -11.04 -2.32
N HIS A 197 -10.24 -11.92 -2.05
CA HIS A 197 -10.19 -12.68 -0.82
C HIS A 197 -10.07 -11.74 0.39
N ASP A 198 -9.09 -10.83 0.39
CA ASP A 198 -8.83 -9.89 1.49
C ASP A 198 -10.04 -9.00 1.80
N ARG A 199 -10.70 -8.43 0.77
CA ARG A 199 -11.91 -7.61 0.93
C ARG A 199 -13.05 -8.37 1.63
N LYS A 200 -13.29 -9.63 1.22
CA LYS A 200 -14.32 -10.49 1.83
C LYS A 200 -14.09 -10.71 3.34
N PHE A 201 -12.84 -10.71 3.80
CA PHE A 201 -12.52 -10.82 5.22
C PHE A 201 -12.60 -9.48 5.95
N ALA A 202 -12.21 -8.38 5.31
CA ALA A 202 -12.35 -7.03 5.87
C ALA A 202 -13.83 -6.72 6.21
N ASP A 203 -14.74 -7.01 5.28
CA ASP A 203 -16.19 -6.77 5.45
C ASP A 203 -16.79 -7.57 6.63
N ARG A 204 -16.23 -8.75 6.91
CA ARG A 204 -16.67 -9.60 8.03
C ARG A 204 -16.11 -9.16 9.37
N GLY A 205 -14.92 -8.56 9.37
CA GLY A 205 -14.27 -8.05 10.59
C GLY A 205 -14.93 -6.77 11.13
N GLY A 206 -15.55 -5.97 10.26
CA GLY A 206 -16.24 -4.74 10.65
C GLY A 206 -17.61 -4.93 11.29
N ALA A 207 -18.34 -6.00 10.96
CA ALA A 207 -19.72 -6.22 11.41
C ALA A 207 -19.87 -6.73 12.87
N GLY A 208 -18.79 -6.79 13.64
CA GLY A 208 -18.77 -7.35 15.00
C GLY A 208 -18.41 -6.37 16.11
N GLN A 209 -18.44 -5.05 15.84
CA GLN A 209 -18.05 -4.00 16.81
C GLN A 209 -19.17 -3.00 17.14
N ASP A 210 -20.44 -3.33 16.84
CA ASP A 210 -21.61 -2.53 17.21
C ASP A 210 -22.19 -2.94 18.58
#